data_AF-A0A7V0XHT3-F1
#
_entry.id   AF-A0A7V0XHT3-F1
#
_cell.length_a   1.000
_cell.length_b   1.000
_cell.length_c   1.000
_cell.angle_alpha   90.00
_cell.angle_beta   90.00
_cell.angle_gamma   90.00
#
_symmetry.space_group_name_H-M   'P 1'
#
loop_
_entity.id
_entity.type
_entity.pdbx_description
1 polymer ?
#
loop_
_entity_poly.entity_id
_entity_poly.type
_entity_poly.pdbx_seq_one_letter_code
_entity_poly.pdbx_strand_id
1 'polypeptide(L)'
;MPLLFEAGTHNMPGIISLYEGLKYILDKGIDSLRHIKESVILELRHSLCQNDAFIGYPGTNIDKNGTILSINIKGLEPDDLTGK
;
A
#
# COMPACT_ATOMS: atom_id res chain seq x y z
N MET A 1 -34.78 -8.46 -4.85
CA MET A 1 -34.81 -7.87 -3.50
C MET A 1 -33.40 -7.99 -2.91
N PRO A 2 -32.72 -6.88 -2.58
CA PRO A 2 -31.29 -6.88 -2.19
C PRO A 2 -30.99 -7.73 -0.95
N LEU A 3 -31.95 -7.87 -0.03
CA LEU A 3 -31.83 -8.75 1.14
C LEU A 3 -31.59 -10.24 0.83
N LEU A 4 -31.79 -10.68 -0.41
CA LEU A 4 -31.48 -12.06 -0.80
C LEU A 4 -29.97 -12.35 -0.75
N PHE A 5 -29.13 -11.32 -0.94
CA PHE A 5 -27.67 -11.44 -0.97
C PHE A 5 -26.99 -10.96 0.33
N GLU A 6 -27.75 -10.36 1.24
CA GLU A 6 -27.27 -9.84 2.54
C GLU A 6 -27.99 -10.54 3.71
N ALA A 7 -28.22 -11.85 3.57
CA ALA A 7 -28.90 -12.63 4.61
C ALA A 7 -28.00 -12.81 5.85
N GLY A 8 -28.58 -12.63 7.04
CA GLY A 8 -27.90 -12.79 8.34
C GLY A 8 -27.72 -11.47 9.10
N THR A 9 -27.00 -11.53 10.23
CA THR A 9 -26.69 -10.35 11.03
C THR A 9 -25.66 -9.50 10.30
N HIS A 10 -26.04 -8.29 9.93
CA HIS A 10 -25.18 -7.39 9.18
C HIS A 10 -24.03 -6.90 10.07
N ASN A 11 -22.84 -6.74 9.50
CA ASN A 11 -21.72 -6.06 10.16
C ASN A 11 -21.97 -4.53 10.16
N MET A 12 -23.01 -4.10 10.89
CA MET A 12 -23.41 -2.71 10.95
C MET A 12 -22.27 -1.78 11.41
N PRO A 13 -21.45 -2.15 12.42
CA PRO A 13 -20.28 -1.35 12.79
C PRO A 13 -19.27 -1.19 11.63
N GLY A 14 -18.98 -2.28 10.90
CA GLY A 14 -18.07 -2.25 9.75
C GLY A 14 -18.61 -1.42 8.58
N ILE A 15 -19.92 -1.53 8.29
CA ILE A 15 -20.56 -0.77 7.21
C ILE A 15 -20.52 0.73 7.50
N ILE A 16 -20.87 1.14 8.74
CA ILE A 16 -20.81 2.55 9.15
C ILE A 16 -19.37 3.06 9.10
N SER A 17 -18.41 2.27 9.59
CA SER A 17 -16.98 2.64 9.56
C SER A 17 -16.45 2.77 8.13
N LEU A 18 -16.86 1.90 7.22
CA LEU A 18 -16.51 1.96 5.80
C LEU A 18 -17.09 3.22 5.15
N TYR A 19 -18.33 3.59 5.46
CA TYR A 19 -18.95 4.80 4.94
C TYR A 19 -18.19 6.08 5.35
N GLU A 20 -17.81 6.19 6.61
CA GLU A 20 -17.01 7.33 7.08
C GLU A 20 -15.57 7.31 6.49
N GLY A 21 -14.97 6.12 6.35
CA GLY A 21 -13.69 5.97 5.64
C GLY A 21 -13.76 6.43 4.18
N LEU A 22 -14.86 6.11 3.48
CA LEU A 22 -15.10 6.56 2.12
C LEU A 22 -15.24 8.08 2.04
N LYS A 23 -16.01 8.70 2.94
CA LYS A 23 -16.11 10.16 3.03
C LYS A 23 -14.76 10.82 3.22
N TYR A 24 -13.92 10.29 4.11
CA TYR A 24 -12.58 10.81 4.34
C TYR A 24 -11.73 10.77 3.06
N ILE A 25 -11.73 9.64 2.34
CA ILE A 25 -10.97 9.49 1.10
C ILE A 25 -11.48 10.47 0.03
N LEU A 26 -12.79 10.65 -0.08
CA LEU A 26 -13.39 11.58 -1.04
C LEU A 26 -13.14 13.05 -0.68
N ASP A 27 -13.17 13.42 0.61
CA ASP A 27 -12.82 14.74 1.11
C ASP A 27 -11.35 15.10 0.80
N LYS A 28 -10.43 14.16 1.05
CA LYS A 28 -9.00 14.36 0.77
C LYS A 28 -8.64 14.29 -0.71
N GLY A 29 -9.46 13.63 -1.52
CA GLY A 29 -9.20 13.39 -2.93
C GLY A 29 -8.27 12.20 -3.14
N ILE A 30 -8.71 11.28 -4.01
CA ILE A 30 -7.99 10.04 -4.32
C ILE A 30 -6.60 10.34 -4.90
N ASP A 31 -6.53 11.30 -5.84
CA ASP A 31 -5.26 11.65 -6.50
C ASP A 31 -4.27 12.31 -5.55
N SER A 32 -4.74 13.16 -4.63
CA SER A 32 -3.87 13.78 -3.62
C SER A 32 -3.23 12.72 -2.71
N LEU A 33 -4.05 11.80 -2.19
CA LEU A 33 -3.57 10.69 -1.35
C LEU A 33 -2.62 9.77 -2.12
N ARG A 34 -2.89 9.55 -3.41
CA ARG A 34 -2.03 8.74 -4.28
C ARG A 34 -0.67 9.41 -4.49
N HIS A 35 -0.64 10.69 -4.87
CA HIS A 35 0.60 11.42 -5.12
C HIS A 35 1.50 11.50 -3.88
N ILE A 36 0.92 11.70 -2.70
CA ILE A 36 1.68 11.68 -1.44
C ILE A 36 2.37 10.33 -1.27
N LYS A 37 1.62 9.22 -1.39
CA LYS A 37 2.18 7.87 -1.23
C LYS A 37 3.23 7.53 -2.29
N GLU A 38 2.97 7.90 -3.54
CA GLU A 38 3.91 7.70 -4.64
C GLU A 38 5.21 8.48 -4.41
N SER A 39 5.13 9.75 -3.97
CA SER A 39 6.32 10.57 -3.69
C SER A 39 7.22 9.96 -2.62
N VAL A 40 6.64 9.49 -1.51
CA VAL A 40 7.37 8.83 -0.41
C VAL A 40 8.05 7.55 -0.88
N ILE A 41 7.32 6.71 -1.63
CA ILE A 41 7.86 5.44 -2.12
C ILE A 41 8.98 5.66 -3.14
N LEU A 42 8.83 6.64 -4.02
CA LEU A 42 9.86 7.01 -5.00
C LEU A 42 11.14 7.50 -4.30
N GLU A 43 11.01 8.35 -3.29
CA GLU A 43 12.14 8.88 -2.53
C GLU A 43 12.88 7.78 -1.74
N LEU A 44 12.12 6.93 -1.04
CA LEU A 44 12.67 5.77 -0.31
C LEU A 44 13.40 4.82 -1.26
N ARG A 45 12.77 4.50 -2.39
CA ARG A 45 13.35 3.60 -3.39
C ARG A 45 14.62 4.19 -3.99
N HIS A 46 14.60 5.46 -4.38
CA HIS A 46 15.77 6.13 -4.93
C HIS A 46 16.94 6.07 -3.93
N SER A 47 16.68 6.36 -2.66
CA SER A 47 17.70 6.36 -1.62
C SER A 47 18.26 4.96 -1.33
N LEU A 48 17.41 3.94 -1.28
CA LEU A 48 17.83 2.57 -0.99
C LEU A 48 18.53 1.90 -2.18
N CYS A 49 18.03 2.10 -3.40
CA CYS A 49 18.61 1.50 -4.61
C CYS A 49 19.94 2.14 -5.05
N GLN A 50 20.37 3.26 -4.44
CA GLN A 50 21.73 3.78 -4.61
C GLN A 50 22.78 2.90 -3.91
N ASN A 51 22.37 2.07 -2.95
CA ASN A 51 23.26 1.20 -2.22
C ASN A 51 23.16 -0.24 -2.77
N ASP A 52 24.29 -0.77 -3.24
CA ASP A 52 24.37 -2.12 -3.83
C ASP A 52 23.97 -3.24 -2.87
N ALA A 53 23.87 -3.01 -1.56
CA ALA A 53 23.35 -3.97 -0.62
C ALA A 53 21.85 -4.27 -0.84
N PHE A 54 21.09 -3.35 -1.43
CA PHE A 54 19.64 -3.49 -1.61
C PHE A 54 19.26 -3.93 -3.02
N ILE A 55 18.27 -4.80 -3.12
CA ILE A 55 17.67 -5.28 -4.37
C ILE A 55 16.20 -4.87 -4.37
N GLY A 56 15.80 -3.94 -5.23
CA GLY A 56 14.41 -3.46 -5.33
C GLY A 56 13.60 -4.16 -6.43
N TYR A 57 12.31 -4.38 -6.17
CA TYR A 57 11.37 -5.05 -7.07
C TYR A 57 10.11 -4.21 -7.40
N PRO A 58 9.56 -4.34 -8.63
CA PRO A 58 10.26 -4.87 -9.82
C PRO A 58 11.49 -3.99 -10.12
N GLY A 59 12.40 -4.41 -11.00
CA GLY A 59 13.64 -3.68 -11.31
C GLY A 59 13.45 -2.20 -11.71
N THR A 60 14.49 -1.51 -12.18
CA THR A 60 14.53 -0.03 -12.37
C THR A 60 13.50 0.58 -13.34
N ASN A 61 12.59 -0.21 -13.91
CA ASN A 61 11.52 0.27 -14.78
C ASN A 61 10.26 0.60 -13.94
N ILE A 62 10.06 1.90 -13.65
CA ILE A 62 9.15 2.39 -12.60
C ILE A 62 7.82 2.89 -13.14
N ASP A 63 7.60 2.87 -14.45
CA ASP A 63 6.57 3.67 -15.12
C ASP A 63 5.11 3.44 -14.67
N LYS A 64 4.83 2.40 -13.85
CA LYS A 64 3.48 2.08 -13.35
C LYS A 64 3.40 1.53 -11.92
N ASN A 65 4.47 1.55 -11.14
CA ASN A 65 4.49 0.79 -9.88
C ASN A 65 3.93 1.62 -8.74
N GLY A 66 2.80 1.16 -8.20
CA GLY A 66 2.02 1.83 -7.17
C GLY A 66 2.74 2.01 -5.83
N THR A 67 1.96 2.23 -4.79
CA THR A 67 2.41 2.67 -3.46
C THR A 67 3.08 1.58 -2.61
N ILE A 68 3.77 0.63 -3.23
CA ILE A 68 4.39 -0.53 -2.59
C ILE A 68 5.87 -0.57 -2.97
N LEU A 69 6.72 -0.71 -1.96
CA LEU A 69 8.16 -0.91 -2.11
C LEU A 69 8.52 -2.33 -1.63
N SER A 70 8.91 -3.20 -2.56
CA SER A 70 9.43 -4.53 -2.25
C SER A 70 10.94 -4.53 -2.42
N ILE A 71 11.67 -4.94 -1.38
CA ILE A 71 13.13 -4.96 -1.38
C ILE A 71 13.66 -6.22 -0.68
N ASN A 72 14.87 -6.65 -1.08
CA ASN A 72 15.71 -7.57 -0.35
C ASN A 72 17.05 -6.92 0.00
N ILE A 73 17.75 -7.46 1.00
CA ILE A 73 19.13 -7.09 1.34
C ILE A 73 20.03 -8.28 0.99
N LYS A 74 21.10 -8.04 0.26
CA LYS A 74 22.05 -9.08 -0.16
C LYS A 74 22.59 -9.83 1.05
N GLY A 75 22.51 -11.15 1.00
CA GLY A 75 23.04 -12.03 2.05
C GLY A 75 22.15 -12.17 3.29
N LEU A 76 20.93 -11.62 3.27
CA LEU A 76 19.94 -11.81 4.34
C LEU A 76 18.67 -12.42 3.75
N GLU A 77 18.11 -13.39 4.46
CA GLU A 77 16.76 -13.87 4.14
C GLU A 77 15.73 -12.82 4.61
N PRO A 78 14.63 -12.59 3.87
CA PRO A 78 13.63 -11.60 4.26
C PRO A 78 13.06 -11.83 5.67
N ASP A 79 12.89 -13.09 6.08
CA ASP A 79 12.39 -13.44 7.42
C ASP A 79 13.32 -12.93 8.52
N ASP A 80 14.64 -12.92 8.30
CA ASP A 80 15.64 -12.43 9.28
C ASP A 80 15.50 -10.93 9.54
N LEU A 81 14.96 -10.18 8.58
CA LEU A 81 14.75 -8.73 8.67
C LEU A 81 13.45 -8.36 9.39
N THR A 82 12.45 -9.24 9.35
CA THR A 82 11.11 -8.93 9.86
C THR A 82 10.94 -9.12 11.35
N GLY A 83 11.96 -9.69 12.03
CA GLY A 83 11.98 -9.86 13.49
C GLY A 83 10.76 -10.63 13.99
N LYS A 84 10.81 -11.96 13.94
CA LYS A 84 9.89 -12.80 14.73
C LYS A 84 10.36 -12.89 16.18
#